data_AF-A0A6N8BB04-F1
#
_entry.id   AF-A0A6N8BB04-F1
#
_cell.length_a   1.000
_cell.length_b   1.000
_cell.length_c   1.000
_cell.angle_alpha   90.00
_cell.angle_beta   90.00
_cell.angle_gamma   90.00
#
_symmetry.space_group_name_H-M   'P 1'
#
loop_
_entity.id
_entity.type
_entity.pdbx_description
1 polymer ?
#
loop_
_entity_poly.entity_id
_entity_poly.type
_entity_poly.pdbx_seq_one_letter_code
_entity_poly.pdbx_strand_id
1 'polypeptide(L)'
;MAKCDRCRNMDIKFDKSLSGMYYECIKGVTDLKQVKDIENFKIECDKFDSKYIEYPLTINGIELSKEPAISQGLGCKTGDLIKVRPCAEEYQNKTFLGIYLGDIDIGLHASLNRDTKVLSVGRMHNPAIFVPEIKKIIYGCGSWWGKIKDENDLKDITDDDIDNVWYVKMLKNN
;
A
#
# COMPACT_ATOMS: atom_id res chain seq x y z
N MET A 1 20.75 10.88 23.58
CA MET A 1 19.76 9.81 23.78
C MET A 1 18.94 9.61 22.51
N ALA A 2 18.84 8.37 22.05
CA ALA A 2 18.04 7.91 20.93
C ALA A 2 16.58 7.74 21.33
N LYS A 3 15.66 7.99 20.38
CA LYS A 3 14.23 7.71 20.54
C LYS A 3 13.86 6.42 19.81
N CYS A 4 13.36 5.41 20.52
CA CYS A 4 13.11 4.09 19.93
C CYS A 4 12.00 4.09 18.88
N ASP A 5 10.95 4.90 19.06
CA ASP A 5 9.86 5.10 18.09
C ASP A 5 10.36 5.58 16.72
N ARG A 6 11.50 6.28 16.68
CA ARG A 6 12.14 6.78 15.46
C ARG A 6 13.20 5.86 14.86
N CYS A 7 13.47 4.73 15.51
CA CYS A 7 14.51 3.80 15.08
C CYS A 7 13.97 2.80 14.05
N ARG A 8 14.72 2.54 12.96
CA ARG A 8 14.41 1.49 11.98
C ARG A 8 14.54 0.09 12.56
N ASN A 9 15.32 -0.05 13.61
CA ASN A 9 15.48 -1.30 14.33
C ASN A 9 14.31 -1.55 15.31
N MET A 10 13.31 -0.67 15.39
CA MET A 10 12.06 -0.93 16.08
C MET A 10 11.06 -1.55 15.10
N ASP A 11 10.55 -2.72 15.45
CA ASP A 11 9.51 -3.42 14.70
C ASP A 11 8.20 -3.46 15.50
N ILE A 12 7.10 -3.56 14.78
CA ILE A 12 5.77 -3.77 15.34
C ILE A 12 5.42 -5.25 15.13
N LYS A 13 5.17 -5.94 16.24
CA LYS A 13 4.76 -7.34 16.24
C LYS A 13 3.34 -7.47 16.77
N PHE A 14 2.68 -8.52 16.32
CA PHE A 14 1.39 -8.93 16.84
C PHE A 14 1.54 -10.17 17.71
N ASP A 15 0.71 -10.30 18.73
CA ASP A 15 0.55 -11.55 19.46
C ASP A 15 -0.04 -12.66 18.56
N LYS A 16 -0.04 -13.89 19.06
CA LYS A 16 -0.54 -15.05 18.29
C LYS A 16 -2.02 -14.95 17.94
N SER A 17 -2.79 -14.18 18.70
CA SER A 17 -4.21 -13.94 18.50
C SER A 17 -4.50 -12.77 17.55
N LEU A 18 -3.46 -12.06 17.08
CA LEU A 18 -3.56 -10.81 16.31
C LEU A 18 -4.41 -9.73 17.00
N SER A 19 -4.58 -9.85 18.31
CA SER A 19 -5.40 -8.97 19.16
C SER A 19 -4.58 -7.93 19.90
N GLY A 20 -3.28 -8.18 20.06
CA GLY A 20 -2.36 -7.34 20.80
C GLY A 20 -1.15 -6.97 19.97
N MET A 21 -0.81 -5.69 19.96
CA MET A 21 0.37 -5.14 19.30
C MET A 21 1.46 -4.83 20.34
N TYR A 22 2.71 -5.16 20.03
CA TYR A 22 3.85 -4.79 20.86
C TYR A 22 5.06 -4.38 20.01
N TYR A 23 5.96 -3.61 20.64
CA TYR A 23 7.20 -3.16 20.01
C TYR A 23 8.36 -4.09 20.35
N GLU A 24 9.26 -4.29 19.39
CA GLU A 24 10.47 -5.09 19.57
C GLU A 24 11.69 -4.36 18.97
N CYS A 25 12.83 -4.44 19.66
CA CYS A 25 14.10 -4.00 19.09
C CYS A 25 14.75 -5.17 18.34
N ILE A 26 14.83 -5.09 17.01
CA ILE A 26 15.46 -6.11 16.14
C ILE A 26 16.93 -6.37 16.53
N LYS A 27 17.61 -5.36 17.09
CA LYS A 27 19.00 -5.47 17.55
C LYS A 27 19.14 -5.97 19.00
N GLY A 28 18.04 -6.23 19.69
CA GLY A 28 18.05 -6.77 21.06
C GLY A 28 18.65 -5.83 22.12
N VAL A 29 18.77 -4.54 21.84
CA VAL A 29 19.42 -3.57 22.75
C VAL A 29 18.58 -3.30 24.00
N THR A 30 17.25 -3.36 23.88
CA THR A 30 16.31 -3.14 24.97
C THR A 30 15.04 -3.95 24.75
N ASP A 31 14.40 -4.39 25.84
CA ASP A 31 13.08 -5.03 25.78
C ASP A 31 11.99 -3.96 25.64
N LEU A 32 11.51 -3.75 24.42
CA LEU A 32 10.47 -2.77 24.13
C LEU A 32 9.06 -3.26 24.50
N LYS A 33 8.87 -4.55 24.83
CA LYS A 33 7.54 -5.08 25.24
C LYS A 33 7.06 -4.49 26.56
N GLN A 34 7.99 -4.08 27.41
CA GLN A 34 7.70 -3.52 28.73
C GLN A 34 7.55 -1.99 28.71
N VAL A 35 7.83 -1.35 27.58
CA VAL A 35 7.77 0.11 27.45
C VAL A 35 6.32 0.54 27.21
N LYS A 36 5.74 1.22 28.20
CA LYS A 36 4.34 1.69 28.14
C LYS A 36 4.17 2.95 27.27
N ASP A 37 5.15 3.84 27.28
CA ASP A 37 5.14 5.10 26.52
C ASP A 37 6.35 5.14 25.58
N ILE A 38 6.18 4.54 24.39
CA ILE A 38 7.25 4.39 23.41
C ILE A 38 7.66 5.73 22.76
N GLU A 39 6.72 6.68 22.66
CA GLU A 39 6.93 7.98 21.98
C GLU A 39 7.89 8.89 22.77
N ASN A 40 7.88 8.75 24.09
CA ASN A 40 8.74 9.49 25.01
C ASN A 40 9.95 8.68 25.50
N PHE A 41 9.99 7.37 25.24
CA PHE A 41 11.09 6.51 25.65
C PHE A 41 12.41 6.88 24.94
N LYS A 42 13.43 7.14 25.75
CA LYS A 42 14.76 7.55 25.31
C LYS A 42 15.83 6.70 25.97
N ILE A 43 16.82 6.26 25.20
CA ILE A 43 17.94 5.46 25.70
C ILE A 43 19.27 5.92 25.09
N GLU A 44 20.37 5.57 25.72
CA GLU A 44 21.67 5.57 25.04
C GLU A 44 21.77 4.28 24.22
N CYS A 45 21.96 4.42 22.91
CA CYS A 45 21.98 3.30 21.97
C CYS A 45 22.90 3.63 20.80
N ASP A 46 24.00 2.89 20.69
CA ASP A 46 24.97 2.98 19.59
C ASP A 46 24.46 2.31 18.30
N LYS A 47 23.39 1.50 18.39
CA LYS A 47 22.70 0.87 17.26
C LYS A 47 21.49 1.66 16.75
N PHE A 48 21.29 2.89 17.22
CA PHE A 48 20.22 3.72 16.71
C PHE A 48 20.43 4.04 15.23
N ASP A 49 19.41 3.79 14.41
CA ASP A 49 19.38 4.14 13.00
C ASP A 49 18.02 4.79 12.70
N SER A 50 18.01 6.06 12.30
CA SER A 50 16.78 6.83 12.10
C SER A 50 15.95 6.28 10.95
N LYS A 51 14.63 6.11 11.15
CA LYS A 51 13.70 5.70 10.08
C LYS A 51 13.30 6.82 9.13
N TYR A 52 13.63 8.05 9.52
CA TYR A 52 13.39 9.23 8.71
C TYR A 52 14.59 9.52 7.82
N ILE A 53 14.34 10.34 6.80
CA ILE A 53 15.38 10.91 5.95
C ILE A 53 16.13 11.97 6.75
N GLU A 54 17.44 11.86 6.80
CA GLU A 54 18.32 12.82 7.47
C GLU A 54 19.21 13.50 6.43
N TYR A 55 19.34 14.82 6.53
CA TYR A 55 20.11 15.63 5.58
C TYR A 55 21.50 15.97 6.16
N PRO A 56 22.51 16.14 5.29
CA PRO A 56 22.47 16.04 3.83
C PRO A 56 22.45 14.59 3.31
N LEU A 57 21.85 14.38 2.14
CA LEU A 57 21.92 13.10 1.42
C LEU A 57 23.06 13.12 0.41
N THR A 58 23.91 12.10 0.46
CA THR A 58 24.89 11.82 -0.61
C THR A 58 24.28 10.81 -1.57
N ILE A 59 24.33 11.10 -2.87
CA ILE A 59 23.84 10.22 -3.94
C ILE A 59 25.03 9.85 -4.83
N ASN A 60 25.36 8.56 -4.90
CA ASN A 60 26.46 8.04 -5.71
C ASN A 60 26.01 7.64 -7.13
N GLY A 61 24.70 7.49 -7.36
CA GLY A 61 24.14 7.14 -8.66
C GLY A 61 22.62 7.15 -8.65
N ILE A 62 22.02 7.19 -9.85
CA ILE A 62 20.58 7.08 -10.05
C ILE A 62 20.32 5.90 -10.98
N GLU A 63 19.47 4.97 -10.54
CA GLU A 63 19.02 3.84 -11.33
C GLU A 63 17.55 4.01 -11.66
N LEU A 64 17.22 4.01 -12.95
CA LEU A 64 15.85 4.08 -13.42
C LEU A 64 15.32 2.67 -13.69
N SER A 65 14.10 2.39 -13.24
CA SER A 65 13.41 1.14 -13.55
C SER A 65 13.26 0.97 -15.06
N LYS A 66 13.50 -0.25 -15.51
CA LYS A 66 13.28 -0.69 -16.90
C LYS A 66 11.89 -1.30 -17.09
N GLU A 67 11.04 -1.25 -16.08
CA GLU A 67 9.68 -1.76 -16.15
C GLU A 67 8.86 -0.99 -17.20
N PRO A 68 7.99 -1.71 -17.92
CA PRO A 68 7.10 -1.08 -18.89
C PRO A 68 6.09 -0.16 -18.18
N ALA A 69 5.57 0.82 -18.92
CA ALA A 69 4.52 1.71 -18.42
C ALA A 69 3.18 0.99 -18.15
N ILE A 70 2.99 -0.19 -18.76
CA ILE A 70 1.83 -1.05 -18.56
C ILE A 70 2.35 -2.45 -18.28
N SER A 71 1.89 -3.04 -17.18
CA SER A 71 2.21 -4.41 -16.77
C SER A 71 0.92 -5.25 -16.67
N GLN A 72 1.08 -6.58 -16.62
CA GLN A 72 -0.05 -7.46 -16.31
C GLN A 72 -0.25 -7.49 -14.79
N GLY A 73 -1.45 -7.14 -14.34
CA GLY A 73 -1.79 -7.22 -12.93
C GLY A 73 -2.01 -8.64 -12.43
N LEU A 74 -1.91 -8.81 -11.12
CA LEU A 74 -2.13 -10.07 -10.45
C LEU A 74 -3.59 -10.50 -10.58
N GLY A 75 -3.85 -11.58 -11.33
CA GLY A 75 -5.16 -12.25 -11.40
C GLY A 75 -6.11 -11.75 -12.49
N CYS A 76 -5.76 -10.69 -13.24
CA CYS A 76 -6.52 -10.20 -14.40
C CYS A 76 -5.63 -10.13 -15.64
N LYS A 77 -6.24 -10.33 -16.82
CA LYS A 77 -5.62 -10.18 -18.14
C LYS A 77 -6.27 -9.02 -18.86
N THR A 78 -5.50 -8.27 -19.65
CA THR A 78 -6.03 -7.21 -20.51
C THR A 78 -7.21 -7.74 -21.33
N GLY A 79 -8.32 -7.01 -21.33
CA GLY A 79 -9.58 -7.40 -21.96
C GLY A 79 -10.56 -8.13 -21.04
N ASP A 80 -10.15 -8.55 -19.84
CA ASP A 80 -11.08 -9.13 -18.86
C ASP A 80 -12.19 -8.13 -18.52
N LEU A 81 -13.41 -8.63 -18.38
CA LEU A 81 -14.55 -7.87 -17.90
C LEU A 81 -14.47 -7.71 -16.39
N ILE A 82 -14.72 -6.48 -15.94
CA ILE A 82 -14.61 -6.06 -14.55
C ILE A 82 -15.92 -5.40 -14.15
N LYS A 83 -16.43 -5.71 -12.96
CA LYS A 83 -17.40 -4.83 -12.29
C LYS A 83 -16.63 -3.81 -11.50
N VAL A 84 -17.01 -2.55 -11.60
CA VAL A 84 -16.31 -1.45 -10.93
C VAL A 84 -17.30 -0.46 -10.34
N ARG A 85 -17.15 -0.17 -9.05
CA ARG A 85 -17.84 0.88 -8.33
C ARG A 85 -16.83 1.96 -7.94
N PRO A 86 -16.74 3.07 -8.69
CA PRO A 86 -15.87 4.19 -8.36
C PRO A 86 -16.22 4.81 -7.01
N CYS A 87 -15.22 5.27 -6.26
CA CYS A 87 -15.43 5.85 -4.94
C CYS A 87 -15.86 7.33 -4.95
N ALA A 88 -15.70 8.04 -6.07
CA ALA A 88 -16.02 9.47 -6.12
C ALA A 88 -17.55 9.72 -6.14
N GLU A 89 -17.99 10.76 -5.43
CA GLU A 89 -19.41 11.09 -5.24
C GLU A 89 -20.18 11.30 -6.55
N GLU A 90 -19.51 11.80 -7.60
CA GLU A 90 -20.12 12.02 -8.93
C GLU A 90 -20.72 10.75 -9.56
N TYR A 91 -20.26 9.56 -9.12
CA TYR A 91 -20.74 8.27 -9.60
C TYR A 91 -21.87 7.67 -8.77
N GLN A 92 -22.27 8.35 -7.67
CA GLN A 92 -23.44 7.99 -6.86
C GLN A 92 -23.50 6.50 -6.47
N ASN A 93 -22.34 5.92 -6.10
CA ASN A 93 -22.22 4.52 -5.71
C ASN A 93 -22.65 3.50 -6.78
N LYS A 94 -22.79 3.91 -8.04
CA LYS A 94 -23.18 3.03 -9.13
C LYS A 94 -22.05 2.05 -9.47
N THR A 95 -22.43 0.79 -9.72
CA THR A 95 -21.55 -0.22 -10.29
C THR A 95 -21.67 -0.19 -11.81
N PHE A 96 -20.54 -0.29 -12.50
CA PHE A 96 -20.44 -0.29 -13.95
C PHE A 96 -19.74 -1.55 -14.46
N LEU A 97 -20.03 -1.90 -15.71
CA LEU A 97 -19.20 -2.81 -16.49
C LEU A 97 -17.97 -2.05 -17.01
N GLY A 98 -16.79 -2.62 -16.76
CA GLY A 98 -15.50 -2.12 -17.22
C GLY A 98 -14.68 -3.19 -17.94
N ILE A 99 -13.68 -2.73 -18.68
CA ILE A 99 -12.70 -3.55 -19.39
C ILE A 99 -11.34 -3.29 -18.77
N TYR A 100 -10.70 -4.32 -18.24
CA TYR A 100 -9.36 -4.21 -17.67
C TYR A 100 -8.31 -3.95 -18.75
N LEU A 101 -7.51 -2.90 -18.60
CA LEU A 101 -6.47 -2.53 -19.56
C LEU A 101 -5.09 -3.08 -19.18
N GLY A 102 -4.88 -3.39 -17.90
CA GLY A 102 -3.59 -3.70 -17.31
C GLY A 102 -3.33 -2.82 -16.08
N ASP A 103 -2.19 -3.05 -15.43
CA ASP A 103 -1.71 -2.17 -14.37
C ASP A 103 -0.86 -1.07 -15.04
N ILE A 104 -1.38 0.15 -15.04
CA ILE A 104 -0.77 1.30 -15.73
C ILE A 104 -0.01 2.15 -14.72
N ASP A 105 1.13 2.70 -15.14
CA ASP A 105 1.93 3.65 -14.37
C ASP A 105 1.10 4.90 -13.99
N ILE A 106 0.98 5.13 -12.68
CA ILE A 106 0.31 6.29 -12.08
C ILE A 106 1.30 7.25 -11.40
N GLY A 107 2.59 6.94 -11.39
CA GLY A 107 3.59 7.80 -10.77
C GLY A 107 4.93 7.10 -10.53
N LEU A 108 5.94 7.92 -10.25
CA LEU A 108 7.26 7.44 -9.89
C LEU A 108 7.42 7.39 -8.37
N HIS A 109 8.16 6.41 -7.88
CA HIS A 109 8.63 6.37 -6.50
C HIS A 109 10.16 6.30 -6.48
N ALA A 110 10.78 6.92 -5.48
CA ALA A 110 12.23 6.93 -5.32
C ALA A 110 12.62 6.35 -3.97
N SER A 111 13.66 5.53 -3.96
CA SER A 111 14.20 4.89 -2.75
C SER A 111 15.73 4.97 -2.76
N LEU A 112 16.32 5.44 -1.67
CA LEU A 112 17.78 5.54 -1.52
C LEU A 112 18.32 4.34 -0.76
N ASN A 113 19.19 3.56 -1.39
CA ASN A 113 19.99 2.56 -0.68
C ASN A 113 21.02 3.27 0.22
N ARG A 114 20.97 3.04 1.53
CA ARG A 114 21.85 3.74 2.49
C ARG A 114 23.30 3.29 2.45
N ASP A 115 23.57 2.07 2.02
CA ASP A 115 24.92 1.50 2.00
C ASP A 115 25.64 1.91 0.72
N THR A 116 24.97 1.75 -0.43
CA THR A 116 25.56 2.09 -1.74
C THR A 116 25.39 3.57 -2.11
N LYS A 117 24.45 4.26 -1.46
CA LYS A 117 24.00 5.63 -1.79
C LYS A 117 23.42 5.76 -3.21
N VAL A 118 22.94 4.66 -3.79
CA VAL A 118 22.26 4.67 -5.08
C VAL A 118 20.77 4.95 -4.89
N LEU A 119 20.24 5.92 -5.64
CA LEU A 119 18.83 6.25 -5.69
C LEU A 119 18.15 5.43 -6.79
N SER A 120 17.28 4.51 -6.42
CA SER A 120 16.45 3.76 -7.36
C SER A 120 15.13 4.50 -7.58
N VAL A 121 14.77 4.73 -8.84
CA VAL A 121 13.50 5.33 -9.26
C VAL A 121 12.66 4.28 -9.97
N GLY A 122 11.59 3.83 -9.33
CA GLY A 122 10.65 2.85 -9.83
C GLY A 122 9.34 3.47 -10.31
N ARG A 123 8.53 2.68 -11.00
CA ARG A 123 7.16 3.04 -11.40
C ARG A 123 6.18 2.45 -10.39
N MET A 124 5.08 3.15 -10.14
CA MET A 124 3.94 2.64 -9.39
C MET A 124 2.83 2.36 -10.38
N HIS A 125 2.43 1.09 -10.48
CA HIS A 125 1.32 0.71 -11.34
C HIS A 125 0.03 0.57 -10.55
N ASN A 126 -1.09 0.79 -11.22
CA ASN A 126 -2.40 0.56 -10.66
C ASN A 126 -3.35 -0.01 -11.72
N PRO A 127 -4.29 -0.90 -11.35
CA PRO A 127 -5.32 -1.38 -12.25
C PRO A 127 -6.01 -0.24 -12.99
N ALA A 128 -5.98 -0.27 -14.32
CA ALA A 128 -6.71 0.68 -15.14
C ALA A 128 -7.90 -0.02 -15.80
N ILE A 129 -9.09 0.52 -15.57
CA ILE A 129 -10.35 -0.06 -16.01
C ILE A 129 -11.07 0.96 -16.89
N PHE A 130 -11.23 0.67 -18.18
CA PHE A 130 -12.04 1.50 -19.05
C PHE A 130 -13.52 1.21 -18.83
N VAL A 131 -14.33 2.24 -18.56
CA VAL A 131 -15.78 2.12 -18.36
C VAL A 131 -16.51 2.75 -19.56
N PRO A 132 -17.07 1.96 -20.48
CA PRO A 132 -17.67 2.48 -21.71
C PRO A 132 -18.84 3.44 -21.48
N GLU A 133 -19.67 3.18 -20.45
CA GLU A 133 -20.87 3.98 -20.17
C GLU A 133 -20.53 5.45 -19.90
N ILE A 134 -19.50 5.69 -19.08
CA ILE A 134 -19.05 7.04 -18.69
C ILE A 134 -17.84 7.53 -19.51
N LYS A 135 -17.32 6.71 -20.42
CA LYS A 135 -16.15 7.01 -21.29
C LYS A 135 -14.92 7.48 -20.52
N LYS A 136 -14.67 6.90 -19.34
CA LYS A 136 -13.53 7.23 -18.47
C LYS A 136 -12.71 5.99 -18.14
N ILE A 137 -11.43 6.20 -17.83
CA ILE A 137 -10.60 5.22 -17.15
C ILE A 137 -10.74 5.43 -15.65
N ILE A 138 -11.10 4.38 -14.93
CA ILE A 138 -11.17 4.34 -13.47
C ILE A 138 -9.99 3.51 -12.97
N TYR A 139 -9.22 4.06 -12.03
CA TYR A 139 -8.11 3.35 -11.40
C TYR A 139 -8.60 2.50 -10.23
N GLY A 140 -7.98 1.34 -10.03
CA GLY A 140 -8.29 0.40 -8.96
C GLY A 140 -8.14 1.02 -7.56
N CYS A 141 -7.16 1.90 -7.33
CA CYS A 141 -7.03 2.61 -6.05
C CYS A 141 -8.16 3.61 -5.76
N GLY A 142 -8.93 3.99 -6.79
CA GLY A 142 -10.09 4.89 -6.67
C GLY A 142 -11.43 4.17 -6.81
N SER A 143 -11.46 2.83 -6.67
CA SER A 143 -12.68 2.05 -6.87
C SER A 143 -12.69 0.73 -6.11
N TRP A 144 -13.88 0.20 -5.91
CA TRP A 144 -14.09 -1.21 -5.61
C TRP A 144 -14.30 -1.94 -6.92
N TRP A 145 -13.62 -3.06 -7.13
CA TRP A 145 -13.69 -3.76 -8.40
C TRP A 145 -13.44 -5.26 -8.26
N GLY A 146 -13.90 -6.02 -9.26
CA GLY A 146 -13.67 -7.46 -9.31
C GLY A 146 -13.94 -8.03 -10.70
N LYS A 147 -13.25 -9.13 -11.02
CA LYS A 147 -13.41 -9.82 -12.30
C LYS A 147 -14.79 -10.45 -12.44
N ILE A 148 -15.40 -10.29 -13.61
CA ILE A 148 -16.66 -10.90 -14.02
C ILE A 148 -16.33 -12.18 -14.79
N LYS A 149 -16.92 -13.30 -14.40
CA LYS A 149 -16.80 -14.58 -15.12
C LYS A 149 -18.02 -14.84 -16.00
N ASP A 150 -19.19 -14.45 -15.54
CA ASP A 150 -20.46 -14.54 -16.27
C ASP A 150 -21.39 -13.35 -15.92
N GLU A 151 -22.52 -13.24 -16.61
CA GLU A 151 -23.47 -12.13 -16.46
C GLU A 151 -24.00 -11.95 -15.02
N ASN A 152 -24.08 -13.03 -14.22
CA ASN A 152 -24.56 -12.94 -12.85
C ASN A 152 -23.56 -12.25 -11.91
N ASP A 153 -22.29 -12.15 -12.32
CA ASP A 153 -21.26 -11.46 -11.53
C ASP A 153 -21.40 -9.94 -11.61
N LEU A 154 -22.09 -9.40 -12.62
CA LEU A 154 -22.35 -7.95 -12.82
C LEU A 154 -23.41 -7.38 -11.85
N LYS A 155 -23.62 -8.02 -10.69
CA LYS A 155 -24.41 -7.44 -9.61
C LYS A 155 -23.71 -6.22 -9.02
N ASP A 156 -24.51 -5.28 -8.52
CA ASP A 156 -24.01 -4.10 -7.82
C ASP A 156 -23.08 -4.50 -6.68
N ILE A 157 -21.96 -3.79 -6.56
CA ILE A 157 -21.10 -3.83 -5.38
C ILE A 157 -21.78 -2.98 -4.30
N THR A 158 -22.30 -3.62 -3.27
CA THR A 158 -23.03 -2.95 -2.18
C THR A 158 -22.11 -2.53 -1.04
N ASP A 159 -22.62 -1.70 -0.14
CA ASP A 159 -21.89 -1.36 1.09
C ASP A 159 -21.69 -2.58 1.98
N ASP A 160 -22.63 -3.52 1.99
CA ASP A 160 -22.49 -4.80 2.69
C ASP A 160 -21.33 -5.63 2.11
N ASP A 161 -21.14 -5.65 0.80
CA ASP A 161 -20.00 -6.34 0.17
C ASP A 161 -18.67 -5.73 0.64
N ILE A 162 -18.60 -4.41 0.68
CA ILE A 162 -17.41 -3.64 1.10
C ILE A 162 -17.14 -3.86 2.59
N ASP A 163 -18.17 -3.75 3.42
CA ASP A 163 -18.11 -3.91 4.87
C ASP A 163 -17.75 -5.34 5.27
N ASN A 164 -17.97 -6.30 4.37
CA ASN A 164 -17.58 -7.67 4.58
C ASN A 164 -16.12 -7.98 4.26
N VAL A 165 -15.39 -7.06 3.62
CA VAL A 165 -13.96 -7.21 3.34
C VAL A 165 -13.15 -7.16 4.64
N TRP A 166 -12.26 -8.13 4.84
CA TRP A 166 -11.57 -8.34 6.12
C TRP A 166 -10.82 -7.10 6.65
N TYR A 167 -10.14 -6.36 5.77
CA TYR A 167 -9.39 -5.17 6.19
C TYR A 167 -10.31 -3.98 6.44
N VAL A 168 -11.47 -3.91 5.79
CA VAL A 168 -12.49 -2.89 6.09
C VAL A 168 -13.05 -3.14 7.49
N LYS A 169 -13.37 -4.40 7.83
CA LYS A 169 -13.78 -4.79 9.19
C LYS A 169 -12.72 -4.43 10.24
N MET A 170 -11.46 -4.73 9.95
CA MET A 170 -10.35 -4.41 10.84
C MET A 170 -10.23 -2.90 11.08
N LEU A 171 -10.29 -2.08 10.03
CA LEU A 171 -10.17 -0.62 10.14
C LEU A 171 -11.35 0.04 10.85
N LYS A 172 -12.56 -0.54 10.79
CA LYS A 172 -13.74 -0.05 11.53
C LYS A 172 -13.72 -0.43 13.02
N ASN A 173 -12.96 -1.46 13.40
CA ASN A 173 -12.89 -1.99 14.76
C ASN A 173 -11.63 -1.55 15.53
N ASN A 174 -10.78 -0.71 14.93
CA ASN A 174 -9.63 -0.05 15.57
C ASN A 174 -9.98 1.39 15.96
#